data_AF-A0A2N5YRX8-F1
#
_entry.id   AF-A0A2N5YRX8-F1
#
_cell.length_a   1.000
_cell.length_b   1.000
_cell.length_c   1.000
_cell.angle_alpha   90.00
_cell.angle_beta   90.00
_cell.angle_gamma   90.00
#
_symmetry.space_group_name_H-M   'P 1'
#
loop_
_entity.id
_entity.type
_entity.pdbx_description
1 polymer ?
#
loop_
_entity_poly.entity_id
_entity_poly.type
_entity_poly.pdbx_seq_one_letter_code
_entity_poly.pdbx_strand_id
1 'polypeptide(L)'
;MPEIHINFNDEGAAFFTKLTEENINNSIAIAINNIVYTAPKVMDKISVGKCLISGNFTRSQAEHLSILLSYGNLPIELEIKPEEKKKN
;
A
#
# COMPACT_ATOMS: atom_id res chain seq x y z
N MET A 1 -2.55 -9.99 -12.04
CA MET A 1 -2.19 -8.58 -11.77
C MET A 1 -1.26 -8.58 -10.57
N PRO A 2 -0.30 -7.66 -10.48
CA PRO A 2 0.54 -7.57 -9.29
C PRO A 2 -0.28 -7.11 -8.08
N GLU A 3 0.03 -7.72 -6.93
CA GLU A 3 -0.62 -7.46 -5.65
C GLU A 3 0.47 -7.30 -4.59
N ILE A 4 0.21 -6.49 -3.58
CA ILE A 4 1.15 -6.28 -2.46
C ILE A 4 0.49 -6.78 -1.18
N HIS A 5 1.18 -7.70 -0.51
CA HIS A 5 0.76 -8.22 0.78
C HIS A 5 1.52 -7.50 1.89
N ILE A 6 0.76 -6.94 2.82
CA ILE A 6 1.29 -6.31 4.03
C ILE A 6 1.00 -7.24 5.19
N ASN A 7 2.03 -7.53 5.97
CA ASN A 7 1.89 -8.16 7.29
C ASN A 7 2.21 -7.10 8.34
N PHE A 8 1.24 -6.79 9.19
CA PHE A 8 1.41 -5.89 10.32
C PHE A 8 2.07 -6.62 11.49
N ASN A 9 2.73 -5.86 12.36
CA ASN A 9 3.06 -6.31 13.71
C ASN A 9 1.80 -6.31 14.59
N ASP A 10 1.89 -6.84 15.82
CA ASP A 10 0.73 -7.00 16.70
C ASP A 10 0.00 -5.68 17.00
N GLU A 11 0.75 -4.60 17.23
CA GLU A 11 0.20 -3.27 17.49
C GLU A 11 -0.53 -2.71 16.26
N GLY A 12 0.10 -2.75 15.09
CA GLY A 12 -0.50 -2.30 13.83
C GLY A 12 -1.69 -3.15 13.42
N ALA A 13 -1.65 -4.45 13.69
CA ALA A 13 -2.77 -5.36 13.46
C ALA A 13 -3.98 -4.99 14.33
N ALA A 14 -3.77 -4.71 15.62
CA ALA A 14 -4.85 -4.29 16.52
C ALA A 14 -5.46 -2.94 16.09
N PHE A 15 -4.62 -1.97 15.72
CA PHE A 15 -5.07 -0.68 15.22
C PHE A 15 -5.86 -0.82 13.91
N PHE A 16 -5.32 -1.56 12.94
CA PHE A 16 -5.96 -1.76 11.64
C PHE A 16 -7.28 -2.53 11.74
N THR A 17 -7.35 -3.48 12.67
CA THR A 17 -8.59 -4.20 12.99
C THR A 17 -9.67 -3.23 13.46
N LYS A 18 -9.35 -2.35 14.42
CA LYS A 18 -10.29 -1.35 14.91
C LYS A 18 -10.68 -0.34 13.83
N LEU A 19 -9.71 0.11 13.03
CA LEU A 19 -9.94 1.05 11.94
C LEU A 19 -10.91 0.48 10.90
N THR A 20 -10.72 -0.79 10.49
CA THR A 20 -11.61 -1.44 9.52
C THR A 20 -12.99 -1.72 10.10
N GLU A 21 -13.09 -2.08 11.38
CA GLU A 21 -14.35 -2.28 12.10
C GLU A 21 -15.21 -1.00 12.16
N GLU A 22 -14.59 0.14 12.43
CA GLU A 22 -15.28 1.44 12.51
C GLU A 22 -15.65 2.01 11.13
N ASN A 23 -15.02 1.52 10.06
CA ASN A 23 -15.13 2.06 8.70
C ASN A 23 -15.72 1.07 7.69
N ILE A 24 -16.49 0.07 8.13
CA ILE A 24 -17.21 -0.83 7.23
C ILE A 24 -18.10 0.01 6.30
N ASN A 25 -18.07 -0.32 5.00
CA ASN A 25 -18.68 0.43 3.90
C ASN A 25 -18.06 1.81 3.58
N ASN A 26 -17.01 2.23 4.26
CA ASN A 26 -16.25 3.43 3.92
C ASN A 26 -14.93 3.06 3.24
N SER A 27 -14.30 4.05 2.61
CA SER A 27 -12.99 3.87 1.98
C SER A 27 -11.86 4.21 2.94
N ILE A 28 -10.85 3.35 3.03
CA ILE A 28 -9.59 3.63 3.73
C ILE A 28 -8.51 3.88 2.68
N ALA A 29 -7.92 5.07 2.69
CA ALA A 29 -6.84 5.41 1.77
C ALA A 29 -5.49 4.90 2.28
N ILE A 30 -4.70 4.31 1.38
CA ILE A 30 -3.31 3.96 1.62
C ILE A 30 -2.47 5.05 0.98
N ALA A 31 -1.83 5.86 1.83
CA ALA A 31 -1.01 6.98 1.43
C ALA A 31 0.43 6.83 1.93
N ILE A 32 1.40 7.16 1.07
CA ILE A 32 2.83 7.17 1.39
C ILE A 32 3.40 8.49 0.88
N ASN A 33 4.17 9.19 1.70
CA ASN A 33 4.72 10.52 1.38
C ASN A 33 3.65 11.49 0.84
N ASN A 34 2.46 11.46 1.45
CA ASN A 34 1.28 12.24 1.07
C ASN A 34 0.70 11.92 -0.32
N ILE A 35 1.15 10.86 -0.97
CA ILE A 35 0.59 10.36 -2.23
C ILE A 35 -0.36 9.20 -1.94
N VAL A 36 -1.61 9.29 -2.39
CA VAL A 36 -2.61 8.22 -2.27
C VAL A 36 -2.42 7.21 -3.40
N TYR A 37 -2.13 5.96 -3.05
CA TYR A 37 -1.93 4.87 -4.02
C TYR A 37 -3.22 4.11 -4.30
N THR A 38 -4.03 3.88 -3.27
CA THR A 38 -5.34 3.24 -3.40
C THR A 38 -6.26 3.69 -2.27
N ALA A 39 -7.57 3.61 -2.50
CA ALA A 39 -8.58 3.89 -1.49
C ALA A 39 -9.72 2.85 -1.59
N PRO A 40 -9.44 1.57 -1.30
CA PRO A 40 -10.44 0.53 -1.39
C PRO A 40 -11.55 0.72 -0.36
N LYS A 41 -12.76 0.30 -0.73
CA LYS A 41 -13.89 0.23 0.17
C LYS A 41 -13.71 -0.94 1.13
N VAL A 42 -13.84 -0.70 2.43
CA VAL A 42 -13.84 -1.74 3.45
C VAL A 42 -15.16 -2.50 3.37
N MET A 43 -15.07 -3.80 3.10
CA MET A 43 -16.24 -4.68 3.01
C MET A 43 -16.51 -5.40 4.33
N ASP A 44 -15.46 -5.73 5.07
CA ASP A 44 -15.54 -6.43 6.35
C ASP A 44 -14.31 -6.06 7.21
N LYS A 45 -14.40 -6.35 8.51
CA LYS A 45 -13.33 -6.17 9.49
C LYS A 45 -12.15 -7.09 9.19
N ILE A 46 -10.95 -6.53 9.17
CA ILE A 46 -9.71 -7.26 8.90
C ILE A 46 -9.01 -7.56 10.22
N SER A 47 -9.15 -8.78 10.72
CA SER A 47 -8.66 -9.18 12.06
C SER A 47 -7.27 -9.82 12.07
N VAL A 48 -6.74 -10.20 10.90
CA VAL A 48 -5.61 -11.16 10.80
C VAL A 48 -4.24 -10.45 10.70
N GLY A 49 -4.19 -9.13 10.88
CA GLY A 49 -2.95 -8.37 10.70
C GLY A 49 -2.37 -8.47 9.28
N LYS A 50 -3.18 -8.89 8.29
CA LYS A 50 -2.80 -9.00 6.89
C LYS A 50 -3.66 -8.08 6.06
N CYS A 51 -3.04 -7.29 5.18
CA CYS A 51 -3.74 -6.45 4.22
C CYS A 51 -3.25 -6.78 2.82
N LEU A 52 -4.19 -6.77 1.88
CA LEU A 52 -3.92 -6.91 0.45
C LEU A 52 -4.16 -5.56 -0.22
N ILE A 53 -3.14 -5.07 -0.91
CA ILE A 53 -3.27 -3.93 -1.81
C ILE A 53 -3.38 -4.48 -3.23
N SER A 54 -4.59 -4.40 -3.78
CA SER A 54 -4.89 -4.72 -5.17
C SER A 54 -5.13 -3.44 -5.98
N GLY A 55 -4.68 -3.41 -7.23
CA GLY A 55 -4.87 -2.27 -8.13
C GLY A 55 -4.22 -2.46 -9.49
N ASN A 56 -4.34 -1.45 -10.36
CA ASN A 56 -3.66 -1.41 -11.66
C ASN A 56 -2.20 -0.99 -11.51
N PHE A 57 -1.43 -1.70 -10.68
CA PHE A 57 0.00 -1.49 -10.57
C PHE A 57 0.72 -2.19 -11.73
N THR A 58 1.80 -1.60 -12.22
CA THR A 58 2.81 -2.36 -12.98
C THR A 58 3.70 -3.14 -12.02
N ARG A 59 4.42 -4.15 -12.52
CA ARG A 59 5.37 -4.91 -11.68
C ARG A 59 6.40 -4.00 -11.00
N SER A 60 6.97 -3.06 -11.76
CA SER A 60 7.93 -2.08 -11.24
C SER A 60 7.31 -1.19 -10.15
N GLN A 61 6.08 -0.72 -10.34
CA GLN A 61 5.36 0.04 -9.31
C GLN A 61 5.10 -0.77 -8.05
N ALA A 62 4.74 -2.05 -8.19
CA ALA A 62 4.49 -2.92 -7.06
C ALA A 62 5.76 -3.23 -6.27
N GLU A 63 6.88 -3.52 -6.94
CA GLU A 63 8.20 -3.70 -6.32
C GLU A 63 8.62 -2.41 -5.60
N HIS A 64 8.51 -1.26 -6.26
CA HIS A 64 8.85 0.03 -5.64
C HIS A 64 7.99 0.31 -4.40
N LEU A 65 6.68 0.09 -4.48
CA LEU A 65 5.78 0.29 -3.34
C LEU A 65 6.11 -0.68 -2.19
N SER A 66 6.50 -1.93 -2.47
CA SER A 66 6.93 -2.88 -1.45
C SER A 66 8.19 -2.42 -0.70
N ILE A 67 9.12 -1.78 -1.40
CA ILE A 67 10.33 -1.17 -0.83
C ILE A 67 9.92 -0.03 0.09
N LEU A 68 9.10 0.91 -0.39
CA LEU A 68 8.63 2.06 0.40
C LEU A 68 7.94 1.62 1.70
N LEU A 69 7.08 0.60 1.64
CA LEU A 69 6.38 0.06 2.80
C LEU A 69 7.32 -0.66 3.79
N SER A 70 8.37 -1.31 3.30
CA SER A 70 9.29 -2.10 4.13
C SER A 70 10.31 -1.23 4.88
N TYR A 71 10.82 -0.18 4.24
CA TYR A 71 11.79 0.74 4.85
C TYR A 71 11.14 1.83 5.70
N GLY A 72 9.80 1.95 5.66
CA GLY A 72 9.07 2.99 6.37
C GLY A 72 9.49 4.38 5.90
N ASN A 73 9.52 5.34 6.83
CA ASN A 73 9.72 6.77 6.60
C ASN A 73 11.17 7.16 6.22
N LEU A 74 11.87 6.35 5.41
CA LEU A 74 13.16 6.77 4.88
C LEU A 74 12.92 7.98 3.95
N PRO A 75 13.64 9.11 4.15
CA PRO A 75 13.70 10.17 3.16
C PRO A 75 14.54 9.67 1.97
N ILE A 76 13.98 8.78 1.18
CA ILE A 76 14.53 8.38 -0.11
C ILE A 76 14.01 9.37 -1.14
N GLU A 77 14.85 10.33 -1.51
CA GLU A 77 14.73 11.09 -2.75
C GLU A 77 14.87 10.11 -3.92
N LEU A 78 13.75 9.49 -4.28
CA LEU A 78 13.66 8.68 -5.48
C LEU A 78 13.52 9.64 -6.65
N GLU A 79 14.65 10.01 -7.23
CA GLU A 79 14.70 10.52 -8.59
C GLU A 79 14.19 9.40 -9.51
N ILE A 80 12.87 9.39 -9.77
CA ILE A 80 12.28 8.51 -10.76
C ILE A 80 12.72 9.04 -12.12
N LYS A 81 13.89 8.62 -12.60
CA LYS A 81 14.29 8.90 -13.98
C LYS A 81 13.30 8.13 -14.87
N PRO A 82 12.55 8.82 -15.75
CA PRO A 82 11.72 8.14 -16.73
C PRO A 82 12.63 7.21 -17.52
N GLU A 83 12.28 5.93 -17.60
CA GLU A 83 13.00 5.00 -18.48
C GLU A 83 13.00 5.58 -19.89
N GLU A 84 14.18 5.97 -20.36
CA GLU A 84 14.38 6.36 -21.74
C GLU A 84 14.03 5.15 -22.61
N LYS A 85 12.85 5.21 -23.23
CA LYS A 85 12.50 4.30 -24.32
C LYS A 85 13.64 4.37 -25.33
N LYS A 86 14.45 3.32 -25.40
CA LYS A 86 15.42 3.14 -26.48
C LYS A 86 14.64 3.18 -27.79
N LYS A 87 14.78 4.31 -28.48
CA LYS A 87 14.32 4.55 -29.84
C LYS A 87 15.15 3.60 -30.71
N ASN A 88 14.48 2.63 -31.31
CA ASN A 88 15.06 1.80 -32.35
C ASN A 88 14.40 2.14 -33.69
#